data_AF-A0AAW9Q112-F1
#
_entry.id   AF-A0AAW9Q112-F1
#
_cell.length_a   1.000
_cell.length_b   1.000
_cell.length_c   1.000
_cell.angle_alpha   90.00
_cell.angle_beta   90.00
_cell.angle_gamma   90.00
#
_symmetry.space_group_name_H-M   'P 1'
#
loop_
_entity.id
_entity.type
_entity.pdbx_description
1 polymer ?
#
loop_
_entity_poly.entity_id
_entity_poly.type
_entity_poly.pdbx_seq_one_letter_code
_entity_poly.pdbx_strand_id
1 'polypeptide(L)' 'MFQVVLDMAPIRKVHVIAELPTKEEAMDKYIKLVEANQGSPITKNGKYTIRKKPNNG' A
#
# COMPACT_ATOMS: atom_id res chain seq x y z
N MET A 1 -10.71 -3.08 8.24
CA MET A 1 -9.90 -1.95 7.77
C MET A 1 -8.66 -2.47 7.05
N PHE A 2 -8.42 -1.96 5.85
CA PHE A 2 -7.31 -2.27 4.98
C PHE A 2 -6.37 -1.07 4.90
N GLN A 3 -5.09 -1.33 4.68
CA GLN A 3 -4.08 -0.30 4.52
C GLN A 3 -3.39 -0.49 3.18
N VAL A 4 -3.27 0.59 2.42
CA VAL A 4 -2.35 0.66 1.30
C VAL A 4 -1.04 1.22 1.83
N VAL A 5 0.04 0.48 1.63
CA VAL A 5 1.34 0.80 2.23
C VAL A 5 2.45 0.76 1.19
N LEU A 6 3.51 1.53 1.44
CA LEU A 6 4.79 1.41 0.76
C LEU A 6 5.74 0.62 1.65
N ASP A 7 6.10 -0.59 1.21
CA ASP A 7 7.08 -1.43 1.88
C ASP A 7 8.48 -1.07 1.40
N MET A 8 9.28 -0.47 2.30
CA MET A 8 10.62 0.03 2.03
C MET A 8 11.64 -1.03 2.42
N ALA A 9 11.89 -1.95 1.48
CA ALA A 9 12.72 -3.15 1.64
C ALA A 9 14.16 -2.92 2.17
N PRO A 10 14.87 -1.79 1.91
CA PRO A 10 16.22 -1.62 2.47
C PRO A 10 16.23 -1.40 4.00
N ILE A 11 15.11 -0.94 4.59
CA ILE A 11 15.06 -0.50 6.00
C ILE A 11 13.97 -1.25 6.79
N ARG A 12 13.27 -2.23 6.18
CA ARG A 12 12.09 -2.91 6.78
C ARG A 12 11.09 -1.92 7.39
N LYS A 13 10.90 -0.77 6.75
CA LYS A 13 9.96 0.27 7.18
C LYS A 13 8.73 0.22 6.29
N VAL A 14 7.57 0.32 6.91
CA VAL A 14 6.29 0.39 6.20
C VAL A 14 5.72 1.80 6.36
N HIS A 15 5.50 2.49 5.24
CA HIS A 15 4.82 3.77 5.22
C HIS A 15 3.35 3.57 4.83
N VAL A 16 2.42 3.95 5.70
CA VAL A 16 0.98 3.85 5.43
C VAL A 16 0.57 5.03 4.55
N ILE A 17 0.09 4.73 3.34
CA ILE A 17 -0.37 5.74 2.38
C ILE A 17 -1.84 6.07 2.61
N ALA A 18 -2.65 5.05 2.88
CA ALA A 18 -4.08 5.21 3.15
C ALA A 18 -4.60 4.08 4.05
N GLU A 19 -5.55 4.41 4.93
CA GLU A 19 -6.38 3.45 5.65
C GLU A 19 -7.80 3.52 5.12
N LEU A 20 -8.36 2.38 4.72
CA LEU A 20 -9.65 2.31 4.05
C LEU A 20 -10.54 1.24 4.71
N PRO A 21 -11.85 1.48 4.85
CA PRO A 21 -12.77 0.55 5.48
C PRO A 21 -12.85 -0.79 4.73
N THR A 22 -12.90 -0.76 3.40
CA THR A 22 -13.13 -1.92 2.54
C THR A 22 -11.89 -2.32 1.74
N LYS A 23 -11.88 -3.58 1.27
CA LYS A 23 -10.82 -4.10 0.41
C LYS A 23 -10.87 -3.45 -0.98
N GLU A 24 -12.07 -3.21 -1.48
CA GLU A 24 -12.33 -2.62 -2.80
C GLU A 24 -11.77 -1.20 -2.89
N GLU A 25 -12.02 -0.35 -1.89
CA GLU A 25 -11.44 0.98 -1.84
C GLU A 25 -9.92 0.94 -1.77
N ALA A 26 -9.36 0.01 -0.98
CA ALA A 26 -7.90 -0.17 -0.91
C ALA A 26 -7.30 -0.63 -2.25
N MET A 27 -8.05 -1.44 -3.00
CA MET A 27 -7.64 -1.91 -4.32
C MET A 27 -7.71 -0.79 -5.35
N ASP A 28 -8.78 0.01 -5.37
CA ASP A 28 -8.89 1.21 -6.21
C ASP A 28 -7.74 2.19 -5.95
N LYS A 29 -7.44 2.45 -4.67
CA LYS A 29 -6.31 3.31 -4.28
C LYS A 29 -4.96 2.74 -4.71
N TYR A 30 -4.76 1.43 -4.55
CA TYR A 30 -3.55 0.74 -5.00
C TYR A 30 -3.39 0.84 -6.52
N ILE A 31 -4.44 0.58 -7.30
CA ILE A 31 -4.42 0.67 -8.77
C ILE A 31 -4.02 2.08 -9.19
N LYS A 32 -4.63 3.12 -8.62
CA LYS A 32 -4.27 4.53 -8.91
C LYS A 32 -2.79 4.84 -8.64
N LEU A 33 -2.22 4.27 -7.58
CA LEU A 33 -0.78 4.44 -7.27
C LEU A 33 0.11 3.72 -8.29
N VAL A 34 -0.28 2.54 -8.73
CA VAL A 34 0.43 1.76 -9.76
C VAL A 34 0.37 2.48 -11.11
N GLU A 35 -0.80 2.95 -11.51
CA GLU A 35 -1.00 3.72 -12.75
C GLU A 35 -0.17 5.00 -12.75
N ALA A 36 -0.18 5.76 -11.64
CA ALA A 36 0.64 6.95 -11.47
C ALA A 36 2.16 6.63 -11.49
N ASN A 37 2.55 5.40 -11.16
CA ASN A 37 3.92 4.90 -11.23
C ASN A 37 4.17 4.08 -12.51
N GLN A 38 3.61 4.53 -13.64
CA GLN A 38 3.84 3.94 -14.97
C GLN A 38 3.46 2.45 -15.05
N GLY A 39 2.44 2.03 -14.30
CA GLY A 39 1.98 0.65 -14.25
C GLY A 39 2.84 -0.27 -13.38
N SER A 40 3.87 0.25 -12.70
CA SER A 40 4.71 -0.54 -11.81
C SER A 40 4.27 -0.41 -10.34
N PRO A 41 4.16 -1.51 -9.58
CA PRO A 41 4.01 -1.45 -8.13
C PRO A 41 5.33 -1.20 -7.39
N ILE A 42 6.46 -1.25 -8.10
CA ILE A 42 7.80 -1.04 -7.57
C ILE A 42 8.20 0.41 -7.85
N THR A 43 8.54 1.12 -6.78
CA THR A 43 9.07 2.48 -6.81
C THR A 43 10.56 2.45 -6.43
N LYS A 44 11.26 3.56 -6.65
CA LYS A 44 12.64 3.77 -6.15
C LYS A 44 12.79 3.59 -4.63
N ASN A 45 11.71 3.78 -3.87
CA ASN A 45 11.72 3.80 -2.41
C ASN A 45 11.18 2.51 -1.78
N GLY A 46 10.60 1.60 -2.57
CA GLY A 46 9.90 0.43 -2.06
C GLY A 46 8.79 -0.06 -2.97
N LYS A 47 7.94 -0.94 -2.46
CA LYS A 47 6.83 -1.57 -3.22
C LYS A 47 5.48 -1.21 -2.61
N TYR A 48 4.52 -0.79 -3.44
CA TYR A 48 3.14 -0.65 -3.01
C TYR A 48 2.54 -2.02 -2.69
N THR A 49 1.89 -2.14 -1.54
CA THR A 49 1.19 -3.36 -1.13
C THR A 49 -0.09 -3.02 -0.37
N ILE A 50 -1.03 -3.95 -0.34
CA ILE A 50 -2.25 -3.86 0.48
C ILE A 50 -2.11 -4.86 1.61
N ARG A 51 -2.36 -4.42 2.85
CA ARG A 51 -2.43 -5.31 4.01
C ARG A 51 -3.70 -5.06 4.82
N LYS A 52 -4.13 -6.07 5.56
CA LYS A 52 -5.17 -5.90 6.58
C LYS A 52 -4.53 -5.20 7.78
N LYS A 53 -5.21 -4.21 8.37
CA LYS A 53 -4.75 -3.60 9.62
C LYS A 53 -4.67 -4.70 10.68
N PRO A 54 -3.53 -4.88 11.37
CA PRO A 54 -3.48 -5.81 12.49
C PRO A 54 -4.45 -5.31 13.57
N ASN A 55 -5.41 -6.14 13.95
CA ASN A 55 -6.12 -5.95 15.20
C ASN A 55 -5.11 -6.32 16.29
N ASN A 56 -4.47 -5.32 16.88
CA ASN A 56 -3.85 -5.52 18.19
C ASN A 56 -5.03 -5.68 19.15
N GLY A 57 -5.40 -6.93 19.41
CA GLY A 57 -6.37 -7.31 20.43
C GLY A 57 -5.83 -7.08 21.82
#